data_AF-A0A9E6WEY9-F1
#
_entry.id   AF-A0A9E6WEY9-F1
#
_cell.length_a   1.000
_cell.length_b   1.000
_cell.length_c   1.000
_cell.angle_alpha   90.00
_cell.angle_beta   90.00
_cell.angle_gamma   90.00
#
_symmetry.space_group_name_H-M   'P 1'
#
loop_
_entity.id
_entity.type
_entity.pdbx_description
1 polymer ?
#
loop_
_entity_poly.entity_id
_entity_poly.type
_entity_poly.pdbx_seq_one_letter_code
_entity_poly.pdbx_strand_id
1 'polypeptide(L)'
;LNLNYVTKARIDQDACIKCGRCYAACEDTSHQAIWMKPGRVFEVNDAECVACNLCVDVCPVENCITMERLPAGTVDPRTGKVVSDDYANWTTHPNNPMARAAE
;
A
#
# COMPACT_ATOMS: atom_id res chain seq x y z
N LEU A 1 0.37 -1.51 -16.34
CA LEU A 1 0.75 -1.93 -14.97
C LEU A 1 2.27 -2.00 -14.89
N ASN A 2 2.89 -1.37 -13.90
CA ASN A 2 4.32 -1.52 -13.59
C ASN A 2 4.42 -2.27 -12.25
N LEU A 3 4.96 -3.49 -12.26
CA LEU A 3 5.08 -4.35 -11.08
C LEU A 3 6.12 -3.85 -10.07
N ASN A 4 7.03 -2.96 -10.48
CA ASN A 4 8.01 -2.33 -9.59
C ASN A 4 7.47 -1.04 -8.93
N TYR A 5 6.25 -0.62 -9.27
CA TYR A 5 5.65 0.58 -8.69
C TYR A 5 5.11 0.28 -7.28
N VAL A 6 5.81 0.78 -6.26
CA VAL A 6 5.43 0.59 -4.86
C VAL A 6 4.84 1.89 -4.30
N THR A 7 3.69 1.79 -3.66
CA THR A 7 3.06 2.90 -2.92
C THR A 7 2.63 2.44 -1.54
N LYS A 8 2.37 3.40 -0.64
CA LYS A 8 1.78 3.16 0.67
C LYS A 8 0.74 4.23 0.96
N ALA A 9 -0.29 3.85 1.72
CA ALA A 9 -1.28 4.80 2.17
C ALA A 9 -0.66 5.74 3.22
N ARG A 10 -1.07 7.01 3.21
CA ARG A 10 -0.78 7.99 4.26
C ARG A 10 -2.08 8.63 4.71
N ILE A 11 -2.22 8.82 6.01
CA ILE A 11 -3.40 9.43 6.62
C ILE A 11 -3.00 10.81 7.13
N ASP A 12 -3.60 11.85 6.56
CA ASP A 12 -3.51 13.21 7.06
C ASP A 12 -4.23 13.30 8.41
N GLN A 13 -3.46 13.56 9.48
CA GLN A 13 -3.99 13.61 10.84
C GLN A 13 -4.75 14.90 11.14
N ASP A 14 -4.50 15.98 10.39
CA ASP A 14 -5.20 17.26 10.57
C ASP A 14 -6.59 17.19 9.89
N ALA A 15 -6.70 16.50 8.76
CA ALA A 15 -7.97 16.24 8.09
C ALA A 15 -8.80 15.12 8.75
N CYS A 16 -8.15 14.21 9.49
CA CYS A 16 -8.77 13.02 10.05
C CYS A 16 -9.81 13.34 11.13
N ILE A 17 -11.08 13.01 10.86
CA ILE A 17 -12.18 13.13 11.83
C ILE A 17 -12.30 11.94 12.79
N LYS A 18 -11.30 11.05 12.84
CA LYS A 18 -11.20 9.89 13.75
C LYS A 18 -12.37 8.88 13.69
N CYS A 19 -13.05 8.80 12.55
CA CYS A 19 -14.20 7.90 12.36
C CYS A 19 -13.83 6.41 12.41
N GLY A 20 -12.60 6.04 12.01
CA GLY A 20 -12.09 4.66 12.05
C GLY A 20 -12.57 3.74 10.93
N ARG A 21 -13.23 4.27 9.90
CA ARG A 21 -13.68 3.46 8.74
C ARG A 21 -12.52 2.83 7.98
N CYS A 22 -11.42 3.57 7.81
CA CYS A 22 -10.20 3.04 7.18
C CYS A 22 -9.62 1.87 7.96
N TYR A 23 -9.56 1.97 9.30
CA TYR A 23 -9.13 0.89 10.19
C TYR A 23 -10.03 -0.34 10.04
N ALA A 24 -11.35 -0.19 10.22
CA ALA A 24 -12.28 -1.32 10.13
C ALA A 24 -12.23 -2.01 8.76
N ALA A 25 -12.15 -1.23 7.66
CA ALA A 25 -12.01 -1.80 6.32
C ALA A 25 -10.68 -2.57 6.17
N CYS A 26 -9.57 -2.01 6.67
CA CYS A 26 -8.28 -2.69 6.56
C CYS A 26 -8.22 -3.96 7.42
N GLU A 27 -8.79 -3.90 8.62
CA GLU A 27 -8.77 -4.97 9.62
C GLU A 27 -9.67 -6.15 9.22
N ASP A 28 -10.95 -5.88 8.92
CA ASP A 28 -11.96 -6.92 8.78
C ASP A 28 -12.07 -7.46 7.34
N THR A 29 -11.57 -6.71 6.34
CA THR A 29 -11.80 -7.04 4.92
C THR A 29 -10.53 -7.10 4.07
N SER A 30 -9.36 -6.79 4.62
CA SER A 30 -8.13 -6.69 3.84
C SER A 30 -6.91 -7.28 4.56
N HIS A 31 -5.97 -6.44 5.01
CA HIS A 31 -4.59 -6.85 5.33
C HIS A 31 -4.11 -6.36 6.70
N GLN A 32 -5.02 -5.92 7.59
CA GLN A 32 -4.69 -5.58 8.99
C GLN A 32 -3.51 -4.58 9.12
N ALA A 33 -3.41 -3.66 8.16
CA ALA A 33 -2.26 -2.79 7.95
C ALA A 33 -2.45 -1.37 8.49
N ILE A 34 -3.47 -1.13 9.32
CA ILE A 34 -3.70 0.16 9.98
C ILE A 34 -3.78 -0.09 11.48
N TRP A 35 -2.94 0.59 12.24
CA TRP A 35 -2.99 0.57 13.70
C TRP A 35 -3.92 1.64 14.25
N MET A 36 -4.67 1.28 15.29
CA MET A 36 -5.41 2.23 16.11
C MET A 36 -4.60 2.53 17.39
N LYS A 37 -3.90 3.67 17.39
CA LYS A 37 -3.15 4.19 18.54
C LYS A 37 -4.08 4.87 19.56
N PRO A 38 -3.61 5.11 20.81
CA PRO A 38 -4.38 5.84 21.82
C PRO A 38 -4.93 7.17 21.29
N GLY A 39 -6.13 7.55 21.72
CA GLY A 39 -6.79 8.77 21.23
C GLY A 39 -7.37 8.67 19.81
N ARG A 40 -7.58 7.44 19.32
CA ARG A 40 -8.13 7.12 17.98
C ARG A 40 -7.31 7.75 16.85
N VAL A 41 -5.99 7.70 17.00
CA VAL A 41 -5.03 8.06 15.95
C VAL A 41 -4.82 6.82 15.08
N PHE A 42 -5.06 6.94 13.78
CA PHE A 42 -4.92 5.83 12.84
C PHE A 42 -3.63 5.99 12.05
N GLU A 43 -2.81 4.95 12.04
CA GLU A 43 -1.50 4.97 11.38
C GLU A 43 -1.34 3.74 10.48
N VAL A 44 -0.86 3.94 9.26
CA VAL A 44 -0.58 2.86 8.32
C VAL A 44 0.72 2.17 8.70
N ASN A 45 0.69 0.84 8.82
CA ASN A 45 1.88 0.02 8.98
C ASN A 45 2.44 -0.33 7.59
N ASP A 46 3.56 0.28 7.22
CA ASP A 46 4.19 0.06 5.92
C ASP A 46 4.70 -1.37 5.71
N ALA A 47 4.96 -2.12 6.79
CA ALA A 47 5.36 -3.52 6.71
C ALA A 47 4.21 -4.44 6.26
N GLU A 48 2.96 -4.02 6.44
CA GLU A 48 1.78 -4.84 6.10
C GLU A 48 0.97 -4.23 4.94
N CYS A 49 1.07 -2.92 4.71
CA CYS A 49 0.30 -2.25 3.67
C CYS A 49 0.68 -2.74 2.25
N VAL A 50 -0.29 -3.35 1.57
CA VAL A 50 -0.16 -3.84 0.18
C VAL A 50 -0.65 -2.86 -0.89
N ALA A 51 -1.06 -1.64 -0.49
CA ALA A 51 -1.61 -0.63 -1.39
C ALA A 51 -2.88 -1.05 -2.16
N CYS A 52 -3.84 -1.69 -1.49
CA CYS A 52 -5.11 -2.12 -2.09
C CYS A 52 -6.12 -0.99 -2.35
N ASN A 53 -5.83 0.24 -1.91
CA ASN A 53 -6.68 1.45 -2.02
C ASN A 53 -8.01 1.44 -1.23
N LEU A 54 -8.42 0.33 -0.61
CA LEU A 54 -9.72 0.26 0.07
C LEU A 54 -9.90 1.30 1.20
N CYS A 55 -8.84 1.62 1.94
CA CYS A 55 -8.90 2.63 2.99
C CYS A 55 -9.21 4.04 2.45
N VAL A 56 -8.72 4.38 1.26
CA VAL A 56 -9.01 5.63 0.56
C VAL A 56 -10.48 5.67 0.18
N ASP A 57 -10.99 4.60 -0.44
CA ASP A 57 -12.36 4.53 -0.95
C ASP A 57 -13.43 4.64 0.15
N VAL A 58 -13.15 4.11 1.34
CA VAL A 58 -14.09 4.17 2.47
C VAL A 58 -13.96 5.44 3.32
N CYS A 59 -12.93 6.25 3.10
CA CYS A 59 -12.72 7.45 3.90
C CYS A 59 -13.78 8.51 3.55
N PRO A 60 -14.58 9.00 4.52
CA PRO A 60 -15.62 9.99 4.23
C PRO A 60 -15.07 11.41 4.02
N VAL A 61 -13.80 11.65 4.33
CA VAL A 61 -13.14 12.95 4.18
C VAL A 61 -12.31 12.90 2.91
N GLU A 62 -12.68 13.74 1.95
CA GLU A 62 -11.98 13.84 0.68
C GLU A 62 -10.49 14.15 0.90
N ASN A 63 -9.60 13.46 0.17
CA ASN A 63 -8.15 13.60 0.25
C ASN A 63 -7.51 13.41 1.64
N CYS A 64 -8.25 12.90 2.64
CA CYS A 64 -7.66 12.59 3.96
C CYS A 64 -6.66 11.43 3.90
N ILE A 65 -6.82 10.52 2.92
CA ILE A 65 -5.89 9.41 2.72
C ILE A 65 -5.38 9.46 1.28
N THR A 66 -4.06 9.43 1.12
CA THR A 66 -3.38 9.46 -0.17
C THR A 66 -2.50 8.22 -0.36
N MET A 67 -2.23 7.86 -1.61
CA MET A 67 -1.29 6.79 -1.95
C MET A 67 0.04 7.43 -2.37
N GLU A 68 1.04 7.34 -1.51
CA GLU A 68 2.36 7.91 -1.74
C GLU A 68 3.31 6.87 -2.32
N ARG A 69 3.99 7.23 -3.40
CA ARG A 69 5.00 6.40 -4.04
C ARG A 69 6.26 6.34 -3.18
N LEU A 70 6.79 5.14 -2.96
CA LEU A 70 8.11 4.98 -2.39
C LEU A 70 9.15 5.33 -3.47
N PRO A 71 10.11 6.24 -3.20
CA PRO A 71 11.17 6.55 -4.15
C PRO A 71 12.03 5.33 -4.47
N ALA A 72 12.54 5.26 -5.70
CA ALA A 72 13.53 4.25 -6.05
C ALA A 72 14.79 4.36 -5.16
N GLY A 73 15.40 3.21 -4.87
CA GLY A 73 16.52 3.11 -3.93
C GLY A 73 16.09 2.97 -2.46
N THR A 74 14.83 3.25 -2.12
CA THR A 74 14.30 2.94 -0.77
C THR A 74 14.00 1.46 -0.62
N VAL A 75 13.96 0.95 0.61
CA VAL A 75 13.54 -0.43 0.91
C VAL A 75 12.05 -0.44 1.20
N ASP A 76 11.28 -1.25 0.47
CA ASP A 76 9.87 -1.51 0.80
C ASP A 76 9.79 -2.33 2.09
N PRO A 77 9.25 -1.78 3.20
CA PRO A 77 9.24 -2.46 4.49
C PRO A 77 8.47 -3.79 4.47
N ARG A 78 7.51 -3.94 3.55
CA ARG A 78 6.71 -5.17 3.43
C ARG A 78 7.46 -6.32 2.80
N THR A 79 8.32 -6.04 1.82
CA THR A 79 9.00 -7.08 1.04
C THR A 79 10.49 -7.21 1.37
N GLY A 80 11.07 -6.21 2.05
CA GLY A 80 12.51 -6.11 2.30
C GLY A 80 13.34 -5.84 1.03
N LYS A 81 12.69 -5.56 -0.10
CA LYS A 81 13.35 -5.33 -1.40
C LYS A 81 13.56 -3.85 -1.64
N VAL A 82 14.63 -3.50 -2.35
CA VAL A 82 14.86 -2.15 -2.84
C VAL A 82 13.89 -1.85 -3.98
N VAL A 83 13.22 -0.70 -3.91
CA VAL A 83 12.32 -0.21 -4.96
C VAL A 83 13.14 0.17 -6.18
N SER A 84 12.78 -0.36 -7.35
CA SER A 84 13.40 -0.01 -8.64
C SER A 84 12.48 0.90 -9.46
N ASP A 85 13.08 1.82 -10.22
CA ASP A 85 12.39 2.61 -11.25
C ASP A 85 12.28 1.86 -12.59
N ASP A 86 12.99 0.76 -12.74
CA ASP A 86 12.93 -0.04 -13.96
C ASP A 86 11.51 -0.56 -14.18
N TYR A 87 11.05 -0.49 -15.42
CA TYR A 87 9.74 -1.00 -15.77
C TYR A 87 9.73 -2.54 -15.72
N ALA A 88 8.78 -3.11 -14.99
CA ALA A 88 8.52 -4.55 -15.01
C ALA A 88 7.03 -4.82 -15.21
N ASN A 89 6.70 -5.90 -15.92
CA ASN A 89 5.34 -6.39 -16.05
C ASN A 89 5.32 -7.92 -16.03
N TRP A 90 4.15 -8.53 -16.25
CA TRP A 90 4.02 -9.97 -16.20
C TRP A 90 4.93 -10.70 -17.22
N THR A 91 5.18 -10.11 -18.39
CA THR A 91 6.03 -10.73 -19.42
C THR A 91 7.48 -10.93 -18.97
N THR A 92 7.97 -10.09 -18.06
CA THR A 92 9.34 -10.16 -17.51
C THR A 92 9.40 -10.80 -16.12
N HIS A 93 8.27 -11.24 -15.56
CA HIS A 93 8.20 -11.73 -14.19
C HIS A 93 8.78 -13.16 -14.07
N PRO A 94 9.61 -13.47 -13.05
CA PRO A 94 10.25 -14.78 -12.91
C PRO A 94 9.28 -15.96 -12.77
N ASN A 95 8.07 -15.70 -12.26
CA ASN A 95 7.01 -16.72 -12.12
C ASN A 95 6.10 -16.81 -13.36
N ASN A 96 6.35 -16.06 -14.43
CA ASN A 96 5.55 -16.20 -15.65
C ASN A 96 6.02 -17.45 -16.42
N PRO A 97 5.20 -18.51 -16.53
CA PRO A 97 5.60 -19.73 -17.23
C PRO A 97 5.84 -19.49 -18.73
N MET A 98 5.26 -18.44 -19.31
CA MET A 98 5.48 -18.06 -20.71
C MET A 98 6.73 -17.17 -20.92
N ALA A 99 7.43 -16.76 -19.85
CA ALA A 99 8.62 -15.92 -19.97
C ALA A 99 9.87 -16.70 -20.41
N ARG A 100 9.85 -18.03 -20.29
CA ARG A 100 10.90 -18.91 -20.83
C ARG A 100 10.38 -19.56 -22.10
N ALA A 101 11.22 -19.63 -23.13
CA ALA A 101 10.90 -20.40 -24.33
C ALA A 101 10.71 -21.87 -23.92
N ALA A 102 9.70 -22.53 -24.48
CA ALA A 102 9.58 -23.98 -24.34
C ALA A 102 10.83 -24.63 -24.95
N GLU A 103 11.55 -25.43 -24.15
CA GLU A 103 12.62 -26.30 -24.61
C GLU A 103 12.07 -27.47 -25.44
#